data_AF-A0A0P9GZE4-F1
#
_entry.id   AF-A0A0P9GZE4-F1
#
_cell.length_a   1.000
_cell.length_b   1.000
_cell.length_c   1.000
_cell.angle_alpha   90.00
_cell.angle_beta   90.00
_cell.angle_gamma   90.00
#
_symmetry.space_group_name_H-M   'P 1'
#
loop_
_entity.id
_entity.type
_entity.pdbx_description
1 polymer ?
#
loop_
_entity_poly.entity_id
_entity_poly.type
_entity_poly.pdbx_seq_one_letter_code
_entity_poly.pdbx_strand_id
1 'polypeptide(L)'
;MADIAIYALVGGITNLQERVSNFRSPVIPLSRTSQPPAPPPIPPHISRSADAQFLEGTLTEHGLELAHYSWATRHAALSLRQYALKDAVQKNLIGCWAGLVRGQQGAETLRAVRLAVDEAAWVEERLQAALDWCAQQHVKKMKLASMVQARRGKRSTIVRPTHTSIPPTLLDLPFPLPLAPPSSRLAPLIPRPPPLLDSDTPDGESHAGPPTYTREADGASGESTLEGGFLEGELEVIAEQARRDDPARLYVGTERVLLVLLHSFPDFLSQAAPALVDTLPHEAVHLKNLINSAFPIQTSNVLLPDPLDATSADPNPQGLQVPLSIVDPAASLGAAGLRTVVDSWLDKATPVDLPSKLYERLVAAGPEAPVINGLVAHLMRHGTSGGGTSYNHDAPSARLLRDLVQRDDPALRYALLSGVANALRWPNLHSHWATTALLDLFASGERESVLRVVLERATTCRPVPHAVTAALTQLLHLHGPAVEETLAPALPANDPGANLLKEHLARLASGPRSTAPQ
;
A
#
# COMPACT_ATOMS: atom_id res chain seq x y z
N MET A 1 28.91 -0.79 -50.29
CA MET A 1 28.60 -1.97 -51.15
C MET A 1 29.21 -3.27 -50.61
N ALA A 2 30.31 -3.25 -49.84
CA ALA A 2 30.87 -4.46 -49.21
C ALA A 2 30.15 -4.90 -47.92
N ASP A 3 29.55 -3.97 -47.15
CA ASP A 3 28.91 -4.31 -45.86
C ASP A 3 27.53 -4.99 -46.00
N ILE A 4 26.84 -4.80 -47.13
CA ILE A 4 25.57 -5.48 -47.42
C ILE A 4 25.81 -6.96 -47.77
N ALA A 5 26.97 -7.27 -48.36
CA ALA A 5 27.33 -8.64 -48.70
C ALA A 5 27.63 -9.49 -47.46
N ILE A 6 28.21 -8.90 -46.40
CA ILE A 6 28.53 -9.61 -45.15
C ILE A 6 27.25 -9.97 -44.38
N TYR A 7 26.26 -9.07 -44.31
CA TYR A 7 24.99 -9.37 -43.67
C TYR A 7 24.13 -10.37 -44.46
N ALA A 8 24.19 -10.37 -45.80
CA ALA A 8 23.51 -11.38 -46.61
C ALA A 8 24.19 -12.77 -46.49
N LEU A 9 25.51 -12.82 -46.34
CA LEU A 9 26.26 -14.07 -46.20
C LEU A 9 26.11 -14.68 -44.79
N VAL A 10 26.02 -13.84 -43.75
CA VAL A 10 25.72 -14.28 -42.37
C VAL A 10 24.26 -14.74 -42.23
N GLY A 11 23.30 -14.01 -42.83
CA GLY A 11 21.88 -14.41 -42.85
C GLY A 11 21.59 -15.65 -43.73
N GLY A 12 22.42 -15.88 -44.74
CA GLY A 12 22.35 -17.07 -45.60
C GLY A 12 22.95 -18.32 -44.95
N ILE A 13 24.01 -18.19 -44.14
CA ILE A 13 24.66 -19.32 -43.46
C ILE A 13 23.87 -19.79 -42.23
N THR A 14 23.17 -18.90 -41.52
CA THR A 14 22.34 -19.29 -40.36
C THR A 14 21.01 -19.95 -40.75
N ASN A 15 20.51 -19.74 -41.97
CA ASN A 15 19.24 -20.32 -42.44
C ASN A 15 19.37 -21.65 -43.22
N LEU A 16 20.59 -22.11 -43.55
CA LEU A 16 20.78 -23.25 -44.46
C LEU A 16 21.05 -24.62 -43.81
N GLN A 17 20.83 -24.78 -42.49
CA GLN A 17 20.93 -26.09 -41.84
C GLN A 17 19.78 -26.48 -40.89
N GLU A 18 18.61 -25.86 -40.99
CA GLU A 18 17.40 -26.41 -40.35
C GLU A 18 16.58 -27.24 -41.33
N ARG A 19 17.03 -28.47 -41.60
CA ARG A 19 16.19 -29.44 -42.30
C ARG A 19 15.11 -29.97 -41.37
N VAL A 20 13.87 -29.91 -41.83
CA VAL A 20 12.64 -30.45 -41.19
C VAL A 20 12.78 -31.92 -40.72
N SER A 21 13.73 -32.69 -41.29
CA SER A 21 14.07 -34.05 -40.85
C SER A 21 14.61 -34.15 -39.42
N ASN A 22 15.16 -33.07 -38.86
CA ASN A 22 15.73 -33.03 -37.51
C ASN A 22 14.65 -32.93 -36.41
N PHE A 23 13.38 -32.70 -36.76
CA PHE A 23 12.26 -32.58 -35.81
C PHE A 23 11.44 -33.87 -35.63
N ARG A 24 11.88 -35.02 -36.18
CA ARG A 24 11.20 -36.29 -35.85
C ARG A 24 11.47 -36.64 -34.39
N SER A 25 10.38 -36.82 -33.63
CA SER A 25 10.41 -37.20 -32.23
C SER A 25 11.20 -38.50 -32.04
N PRO A 26 12.26 -38.53 -31.20
CA PRO A 26 12.85 -39.79 -30.80
C PRO A 26 11.79 -40.59 -30.06
N VAL A 27 11.64 -41.87 -30.40
CA VAL A 27 10.87 -42.82 -29.59
C VAL A 27 11.59 -42.91 -28.25
N ILE A 28 10.98 -42.33 -27.21
CA ILE A 28 11.55 -42.30 -25.85
C ILE A 28 11.41 -43.71 -25.27
N PRO A 29 12.50 -44.46 -25.04
CA PRO A 29 12.42 -45.66 -24.22
C PRO A 29 12.06 -45.23 -22.79
N LEU A 30 11.01 -45.79 -22.21
CA LEU A 30 10.60 -45.50 -20.85
C LEU A 30 11.71 -45.92 -19.88
N SER A 31 12.49 -44.95 -19.39
CA SER A 31 13.43 -45.14 -18.28
C SER A 31 12.66 -45.62 -17.05
N ARG A 32 13.03 -46.77 -16.49
CA ARG A 32 12.30 -47.41 -15.37
C ARG A 32 12.41 -46.66 -14.02
N THR A 33 13.15 -45.56 -13.95
CA THR A 33 13.59 -44.98 -12.67
C THR A 33 12.81 -43.77 -12.16
N SER A 34 11.87 -43.20 -12.93
CA SER A 34 10.84 -42.29 -12.39
C SER A 34 9.78 -42.02 -13.45
N GLN A 35 8.59 -42.57 -13.30
CA GLN A 35 7.47 -42.24 -14.19
C GLN A 35 7.08 -40.76 -13.95
N PRO A 36 6.84 -39.97 -15.01
CA PRO A 36 6.22 -38.66 -14.84
C PRO A 36 4.86 -38.83 -14.13
N PRO A 37 4.42 -37.83 -13.35
CA PRO A 37 3.10 -37.88 -12.74
C PRO A 37 2.05 -38.09 -13.84
N ALA A 38 1.20 -39.09 -13.67
CA ALA A 38 0.14 -39.37 -14.64
C ALA A 38 -0.89 -38.23 -14.56
N PRO A 39 -1.33 -37.67 -15.70
CA PRO A 39 -2.41 -36.70 -15.66
C PRO A 39 -3.65 -37.38 -15.03
N PRO A 40 -4.33 -36.72 -14.08
CA PRO A 40 -5.52 -37.30 -13.46
C PRO A 40 -6.60 -37.56 -14.53
N PRO A 41 -7.50 -38.54 -14.32
CA PRO A 41 -8.64 -38.73 -15.21
C PRO A 41 -9.53 -37.49 -15.21
N ILE A 42 -10.08 -37.14 -16.38
CA ILE A 42 -10.97 -35.97 -16.53
C ILE A 42 -12.20 -36.17 -15.64
N PRO A 43 -12.45 -35.29 -14.65
CA PRO A 43 -13.66 -35.36 -13.86
C PRO A 43 -14.90 -35.15 -14.75
N PRO A 44 -15.97 -35.95 -14.59
CA PRO A 44 -17.12 -35.96 -15.51
C PRO A 44 -17.90 -34.64 -15.56
N HIS A 45 -17.62 -33.70 -14.66
CA HIS A 45 -18.31 -32.41 -14.53
C HIS A 45 -17.48 -31.22 -15.04
N ILE A 46 -16.28 -31.42 -15.59
CA ILE A 46 -15.38 -30.34 -16.02
C ILE A 46 -15.48 -30.11 -17.53
N SER A 47 -16.04 -28.97 -17.94
CA SER A 47 -16.06 -28.50 -19.34
C SER A 47 -14.84 -27.64 -19.64
N ARG A 48 -14.15 -27.91 -20.77
CA ARG A 48 -12.93 -27.20 -21.24
C ARG A 48 -13.22 -25.79 -21.80
N SER A 49 -13.93 -24.93 -21.06
CA SER A 49 -14.09 -23.53 -21.47
C SER A 49 -12.79 -22.77 -21.19
N ALA A 50 -12.10 -22.33 -22.25
CA ALA A 50 -10.76 -21.76 -22.21
C ALA A 50 -10.68 -20.30 -21.70
N ASP A 51 -11.80 -19.68 -21.35
CA ASP A 51 -11.89 -18.22 -21.20
C ASP A 51 -12.04 -17.71 -19.76
N ALA A 52 -11.89 -18.56 -18.74
CA ALA A 52 -11.83 -18.11 -17.34
C ALA A 52 -10.42 -18.33 -16.79
N GLN A 53 -9.53 -17.34 -16.95
CA GLN A 53 -8.15 -17.40 -16.43
C GLN A 53 -8.11 -17.40 -14.89
N PHE A 54 -9.21 -17.05 -14.25
CA PHE A 54 -9.35 -16.99 -12.80
C PHE A 54 -10.67 -17.61 -12.36
N LEU A 55 -10.65 -18.33 -11.24
CA LEU A 55 -11.88 -18.72 -10.54
C LEU A 55 -12.44 -17.48 -9.82
N GLU A 56 -13.23 -16.67 -10.52
CA GLU A 56 -13.91 -15.51 -9.94
C GLU A 56 -15.08 -15.95 -9.04
N GLY A 57 -14.93 -15.68 -7.73
CA GLY A 57 -15.98 -15.88 -6.74
C GLY A 57 -15.79 -17.15 -5.90
N THR A 58 -16.31 -17.08 -4.66
CA THR A 58 -16.42 -18.13 -3.62
C THR A 58 -15.65 -19.43 -3.90
N LEU A 59 -14.62 -19.69 -3.10
CA LEU A 59 -13.81 -20.90 -3.16
C LEU A 59 -14.68 -22.16 -2.93
N THR A 60 -15.03 -22.85 -4.02
CA THR A 60 -15.81 -24.10 -3.99
C THR A 60 -14.90 -25.30 -4.16
N GLU A 61 -15.29 -26.45 -3.61
CA GLU A 61 -14.61 -27.74 -3.83
C GLU A 61 -14.46 -28.03 -5.32
N HIS A 62 -15.48 -27.74 -6.13
CA HIS A 62 -15.43 -27.91 -7.59
C HIS A 62 -14.38 -27.00 -8.26
N GLY A 63 -14.25 -25.75 -7.80
CA GLY A 63 -13.21 -24.84 -8.26
C GLY A 63 -11.81 -25.33 -7.90
N LEU A 64 -11.63 -25.85 -6.67
CA LEU A 64 -10.38 -26.45 -6.24
C LEU A 64 -10.00 -27.69 -7.06
N GLU A 65 -10.96 -28.58 -7.33
CA GLU A 65 -10.78 -29.76 -8.18
C GLU A 65 -10.36 -29.36 -9.60
N LEU A 66 -10.98 -28.32 -10.16
CA LEU A 66 -10.66 -27.80 -11.48
C LEU A 66 -9.25 -27.19 -11.55
N ALA A 67 -8.89 -26.37 -10.56
CA ALA A 67 -7.55 -25.81 -10.45
C ALA A 67 -6.50 -26.93 -10.32
N HIS A 68 -6.71 -27.87 -9.40
CA HIS A 68 -5.83 -29.02 -9.20
C HIS A 68 -5.64 -29.83 -10.49
N TYR A 69 -6.73 -30.19 -11.16
CA TYR A 69 -6.70 -30.93 -12.42
C TYR A 69 -5.88 -30.21 -13.50
N SER A 70 -6.05 -28.88 -13.62
CA SER A 70 -5.29 -28.08 -14.60
C SER A 70 -3.78 -28.09 -14.30
N TRP A 71 -3.40 -27.92 -13.03
CA TRP A 71 -2.00 -27.85 -12.58
C TRP A 71 -1.31 -29.22 -12.66
N ALA A 72 -2.00 -30.30 -12.29
CA ALA A 72 -1.50 -31.67 -12.46
C ALA A 72 -1.25 -32.01 -13.94
N THR A 73 -2.15 -31.58 -14.84
CA THR A 73 -1.98 -31.77 -16.30
C THR A 73 -0.74 -31.01 -16.81
N ARG A 74 -0.54 -29.78 -16.32
CA ARG A 74 0.65 -28.96 -16.66
C ARG A 74 1.93 -29.61 -16.13
N HIS A 75 1.94 -30.05 -14.88
CA HIS A 75 3.10 -30.70 -14.26
C HIS A 75 3.52 -31.97 -15.01
N ALA A 76 2.56 -32.81 -15.40
CA ALA A 76 2.82 -33.99 -16.23
C ALA A 76 3.45 -33.63 -17.59
N ALA A 77 2.89 -32.62 -18.29
CA ALA A 77 3.39 -32.19 -19.59
C ALA A 77 4.80 -31.57 -19.52
N LEU A 78 5.08 -30.76 -18.49
CA LEU A 78 6.40 -30.16 -18.27
C LEU A 78 7.43 -31.21 -17.83
N SER A 79 7.04 -32.18 -17.00
CA SER A 79 7.90 -33.29 -16.61
C SER A 79 8.36 -34.10 -17.83
N LEU A 80 7.43 -34.45 -18.73
CA LEU A 80 7.75 -35.12 -19.99
C LEU A 80 8.73 -34.31 -20.85
N ARG A 81 8.53 -32.99 -20.90
CA ARG A 81 9.42 -32.07 -21.60
C ARG A 81 10.82 -32.04 -20.98
N GLN A 82 10.92 -32.02 -19.66
CA GLN A 82 12.19 -32.05 -18.92
C GLN A 82 12.94 -33.36 -19.16
N TYR A 83 12.25 -34.50 -19.16
CA TYR A 83 12.86 -35.79 -19.49
C TYR A 83 13.38 -35.84 -20.92
N ALA A 84 12.61 -35.33 -21.89
CA ALA A 84 13.04 -35.28 -23.29
C ALA A 84 14.30 -34.41 -23.49
N LEU A 85 14.44 -33.32 -22.75
CA LEU A 85 15.64 -32.50 -22.77
C LEU A 85 16.82 -33.20 -22.09
N LYS A 86 16.62 -33.83 -20.92
CA LYS A 86 17.65 -34.61 -20.22
C LYS A 86 18.19 -35.76 -21.10
N ASP A 87 17.30 -36.47 -21.79
CA ASP A 87 17.68 -37.52 -22.75
C ASP A 87 18.48 -36.96 -23.93
N ALA A 88 18.10 -35.80 -24.46
CA ALA A 88 18.84 -35.13 -25.52
C ALA A 88 20.23 -34.64 -25.07
N VAL A 89 20.38 -34.19 -23.80
CA VAL A 89 21.69 -33.91 -23.17
C VAL A 89 22.54 -35.17 -23.13
N GLN A 90 22.00 -36.27 -22.61
CA GLN A 90 22.71 -37.56 -22.47
C GLN A 90 23.18 -38.10 -23.82
N LYS A 91 22.37 -37.94 -24.86
CA LYS A 91 22.68 -38.35 -26.24
C LYS A 91 23.53 -37.35 -27.00
N ASN A 92 23.97 -36.27 -26.36
CA ASN A 92 24.83 -35.25 -26.95
C ASN A 92 24.22 -34.60 -28.21
N LEU A 93 22.89 -34.46 -28.24
CA LEU A 93 22.15 -33.83 -29.34
C LEU A 93 22.18 -32.30 -29.23
N ILE A 94 21.93 -31.61 -30.34
CA ILE A 94 21.84 -30.14 -30.38
C ILE A 94 20.54 -29.66 -29.72
N GLY A 95 19.46 -30.41 -29.88
CA GLY A 95 18.14 -30.16 -29.30
C GLY A 95 17.18 -31.31 -29.60
N CYS A 96 15.94 -31.20 -29.13
CA CYS A 96 14.84 -32.12 -29.42
C CYS A 96 13.51 -31.37 -29.57
N TRP A 97 12.38 -32.08 -29.73
CA TRP A 97 11.05 -31.46 -29.84
C TRP A 97 10.69 -30.57 -28.63
N ALA A 98 11.32 -30.82 -27.49
CA ALA A 98 11.15 -30.06 -26.26
C ALA A 98 11.95 -28.75 -26.24
N GLY A 99 12.93 -28.57 -27.14
CA GLY A 99 13.74 -27.36 -27.26
C GLY A 99 15.22 -27.64 -27.50
N LEU A 100 16.01 -26.57 -27.58
CA LEU A 100 17.46 -26.65 -27.72
C LEU A 100 18.09 -27.08 -26.39
N VAL A 101 19.25 -27.73 -26.50
CA VAL A 101 19.99 -28.28 -25.36
C VAL A 101 21.44 -27.77 -25.31
N ARG A 102 22.02 -27.45 -26.48
CA ARG A 102 23.38 -26.90 -26.59
C ARG A 102 23.40 -25.38 -26.75
N GLY A 103 24.52 -24.79 -26.35
CA GLY A 103 24.72 -23.34 -26.40
C GLY A 103 23.95 -22.60 -25.30
N GLN A 104 24.07 -21.27 -25.29
CA GLN A 104 23.44 -20.40 -24.29
C GLN A 104 21.91 -20.60 -24.23
N GLN A 105 21.26 -20.68 -25.39
CA GLN A 105 19.82 -20.93 -25.50
C GLN A 105 19.39 -22.31 -24.97
N GLY A 106 20.28 -23.30 -25.07
CA GLY A 106 20.03 -24.64 -24.52
C GLY A 106 20.08 -24.66 -23.00
N ALA A 107 21.06 -23.98 -22.41
CA ALA A 107 21.16 -23.81 -20.96
C ALA A 107 19.94 -23.07 -20.39
N GLU A 108 19.49 -22.01 -21.07
CA GLU A 108 18.28 -21.26 -20.70
C GLU A 108 17.02 -22.13 -20.79
N THR A 109 16.89 -22.93 -21.86
CA THR A 109 15.75 -23.85 -22.04
C THR A 109 15.70 -24.89 -20.92
N LEU A 110 16.84 -25.52 -20.61
CA LEU A 110 16.95 -26.49 -19.52
C LEU A 110 16.58 -25.88 -18.17
N ARG A 111 17.07 -24.68 -17.88
CA ARG A 111 16.78 -23.94 -16.66
C ARG A 111 15.30 -23.56 -16.55
N ALA A 112 14.72 -23.00 -17.62
CA ALA A 112 13.32 -22.57 -17.65
C ALA A 112 12.36 -23.76 -17.46
N VAL A 113 12.61 -24.88 -18.15
CA VAL A 113 11.79 -26.09 -17.98
C VAL A 113 11.91 -26.63 -16.56
N ARG A 114 13.11 -26.65 -15.95
CA ARG A 114 13.28 -27.07 -14.55
C ARG A 114 12.45 -26.22 -13.60
N LEU A 115 12.56 -24.89 -13.69
CA LEU A 115 11.81 -23.97 -12.83
C LEU A 115 10.28 -24.12 -13.00
N ALA A 116 9.81 -24.31 -14.24
CA ALA A 116 8.39 -24.51 -14.53
C ALA A 116 7.85 -25.84 -13.97
N VAL A 117 8.68 -26.90 -13.99
CA VAL A 117 8.35 -28.18 -13.35
C VAL A 117 8.25 -28.00 -11.84
N ASP A 118 9.24 -27.35 -11.23
CA ASP A 118 9.30 -27.14 -9.78
C ASP A 118 8.11 -26.30 -9.27
N GLU A 119 7.72 -25.25 -10.02
CA GLU A 119 6.51 -24.47 -9.77
C GLU A 119 5.26 -25.37 -9.84
N ALA A 120 5.07 -26.07 -10.95
CA ALA A 120 3.85 -26.83 -11.19
C ALA A 120 3.67 -27.95 -10.15
N ALA A 121 4.77 -28.61 -9.75
CA ALA A 121 4.78 -29.61 -8.69
C ALA A 121 4.36 -29.01 -7.34
N TRP A 122 4.90 -27.84 -6.99
CA TRP A 122 4.59 -27.18 -5.73
C TRP A 122 3.13 -26.72 -5.65
N VAL A 123 2.59 -26.13 -6.72
CA VAL A 123 1.18 -25.70 -6.77
C VAL A 123 0.24 -26.90 -6.70
N GLU A 124 0.53 -27.98 -7.42
CA GLU A 124 -0.23 -29.22 -7.38
C GLU A 124 -0.28 -29.79 -5.95
N GLU A 125 0.85 -29.86 -5.26
CA GLU A 125 0.93 -30.36 -3.87
C GLU A 125 0.03 -29.57 -2.91
N ARG A 126 0.04 -28.23 -3.00
CA ARG A 126 -0.78 -27.35 -2.13
C ARG A 126 -2.27 -27.52 -2.40
N LEU A 127 -2.65 -27.66 -3.67
CA LEU A 127 -4.03 -27.88 -4.09
C LEU A 127 -4.53 -29.28 -3.69
N GLN A 128 -3.69 -30.31 -3.82
CA GLN A 128 -4.02 -31.66 -3.37
C GLN A 128 -4.22 -31.70 -1.85
N ALA A 129 -3.33 -31.08 -1.07
CA ALA A 129 -3.47 -30.99 0.39
C ALA A 129 -4.74 -30.22 0.81
N ALA A 130 -5.15 -29.21 0.04
CA ALA A 130 -6.40 -28.48 0.27
C ALA A 130 -7.63 -29.37 0.03
N LEU A 131 -7.62 -30.20 -1.04
CA LEU A 131 -8.68 -31.16 -1.32
C LEU A 131 -8.77 -32.24 -0.24
N ASP A 132 -7.64 -32.77 0.21
CA ASP A 132 -7.60 -33.77 1.28
C ASP A 132 -8.16 -33.20 2.60
N TRP A 133 -7.82 -31.95 2.92
CA TRP A 133 -8.40 -31.25 4.07
C TRP A 133 -9.91 -31.08 3.94
N CYS A 134 -10.41 -30.70 2.75
CA CYS A 134 -11.85 -30.56 2.50
C CYS A 134 -12.59 -31.89 2.69
N ALA A 135 -12.00 -33.01 2.26
CA ALA A 135 -12.55 -34.34 2.44
C ALA A 135 -12.62 -34.74 3.93
N GLN A 136 -11.57 -34.44 4.70
CA GLN A 136 -11.49 -34.74 6.14
C GLN A 136 -12.48 -33.92 6.98
N GLN A 137 -12.71 -32.65 6.63
CA GLN A 137 -13.60 -31.77 7.39
C GLN A 137 -15.09 -31.96 7.07
N HIS A 138 -15.45 -32.92 6.21
CA HIS A 138 -16.83 -33.20 5.77
C HIS A 138 -17.59 -31.93 5.37
N VAL A 139 -16.92 -31.00 4.66
CA VAL A 139 -17.49 -29.70 4.29
C VAL A 139 -18.78 -29.94 3.48
N LYS A 140 -19.90 -29.38 3.95
CA LYS A 140 -21.23 -29.67 3.38
C LYS A 140 -21.33 -29.12 1.96
N LYS A 141 -21.36 -30.00 0.95
CA LYS A 141 -21.51 -29.64 -0.46
C LYS A 141 -22.80 -28.83 -0.68
N MET A 142 -22.69 -27.59 -1.14
CA MET A 142 -23.86 -26.80 -1.51
C MET A 142 -24.43 -27.32 -2.83
N LYS A 143 -25.76 -27.49 -2.91
CA LYS A 143 -26.42 -27.93 -4.15
C LYS A 143 -26.31 -26.82 -5.20
N LEU A 144 -25.86 -27.15 -6.41
CA LEU A 144 -25.70 -26.20 -7.54
C LEU A 144 -26.94 -25.31 -7.78
N ALA A 145 -28.15 -25.86 -7.58
CA ALA A 145 -29.42 -25.13 -7.74
C ALA A 145 -29.57 -23.92 -6.79
N SER A 146 -28.94 -23.95 -5.60
CA SER A 146 -28.98 -22.81 -4.66
C SER A 146 -28.05 -21.66 -5.07
N MET A 147 -27.04 -21.91 -5.90
CA MET A 147 -26.21 -20.86 -6.49
C MET A 147 -26.90 -20.20 -7.69
N VAL A 148 -27.62 -20.97 -8.52
CA VAL A 148 -28.23 -20.46 -9.77
C VAL A 148 -29.50 -19.63 -9.51
N GLN A 149 -30.27 -19.91 -8.45
CA GLN A 149 -31.47 -19.12 -8.11
C GLN A 149 -31.17 -17.67 -7.69
N ALA A 150 -29.93 -17.32 -7.33
CA ALA A 150 -29.54 -15.96 -6.94
C ALA A 150 -29.53 -14.96 -8.12
N ARG A 151 -29.56 -15.41 -9.38
CA ARG A 151 -29.49 -14.53 -10.57
C ARG A 151 -30.85 -14.08 -11.12
N ARG A 152 -31.99 -14.57 -10.60
CA ARG A 152 -33.33 -14.13 -11.03
C ARG A 152 -34.04 -13.30 -9.95
N GLY A 153 -33.78 -11.99 -9.97
CA GLY A 153 -34.83 -10.97 -9.76
C GLY A 153 -35.21 -10.52 -8.34
N LYS A 154 -34.66 -11.05 -7.25
CA LYS A 154 -34.89 -10.49 -5.89
C LYS A 154 -33.62 -10.58 -5.06
N ARG A 155 -33.19 -9.44 -4.48
CA ARG A 155 -32.06 -9.22 -3.53
C ARG A 155 -31.01 -10.33 -3.53
N SER A 156 -29.87 -10.09 -4.17
CA SER A 156 -28.70 -10.97 -4.05
C SER A 156 -28.22 -10.97 -2.60
N THR A 157 -28.70 -11.92 -1.80
CA THR A 157 -28.03 -12.25 -0.55
C THR A 157 -26.74 -12.96 -0.93
N ILE A 158 -25.61 -12.29 -0.71
CA ILE A 158 -24.30 -12.95 -0.74
C ILE A 158 -24.36 -14.02 0.35
N VAL A 159 -24.55 -15.28 -0.05
CA VAL A 159 -24.53 -16.41 0.88
C VAL A 159 -23.09 -16.57 1.32
N ARG A 160 -22.76 -15.94 2.45
CA ARG A 160 -21.45 -16.08 3.07
C ARG A 160 -21.32 -17.53 3.57
N PRO A 161 -20.22 -18.24 3.27
CA PRO A 161 -20.03 -19.61 3.75
C PRO A 161 -20.14 -19.65 5.29
N THR A 162 -20.84 -20.65 5.81
CA THR A 162 -21.03 -20.87 7.27
C THR A 162 -19.78 -21.40 7.97
N HIS A 163 -18.74 -21.78 7.21
CA HIS A 163 -17.50 -22.32 7.72
C HIS A 163 -16.43 -21.22 7.74
N THR A 164 -15.88 -20.96 8.94
CA THR A 164 -14.77 -20.03 9.16
C THR A 164 -13.40 -20.68 8.97
N SER A 165 -13.35 -22.01 8.86
CA SER A 165 -12.12 -22.77 8.64
C SER A 165 -11.79 -22.86 7.14
N ILE A 166 -10.55 -22.56 6.81
CA ILE A 166 -9.99 -22.59 5.45
C ILE A 166 -8.80 -23.55 5.46
N PRO A 167 -8.59 -24.38 4.41
CA PRO A 167 -7.38 -25.19 4.32
C PRO A 167 -6.13 -24.31 4.46
N PRO A 168 -5.23 -24.59 5.42
CA PRO A 168 -4.08 -23.72 5.70
C PRO A 168 -3.13 -23.60 4.50
N THR A 169 -3.04 -24.64 3.65
CA THR A 169 -2.20 -24.65 2.44
C THR A 169 -2.67 -23.70 1.34
N LEU A 170 -3.93 -23.24 1.38
CA LEU A 170 -4.42 -22.24 0.43
C LEU A 170 -3.92 -20.83 0.75
N LEU A 171 -3.45 -20.57 1.98
CA LEU A 171 -2.86 -19.28 2.35
C LEU A 171 -1.52 -19.04 1.64
N ASP A 172 -0.87 -20.12 1.19
CA ASP A 172 0.38 -20.04 0.43
C ASP A 172 0.15 -19.70 -1.05
N LEU A 173 -1.09 -19.82 -1.55
CA LEU A 173 -1.44 -19.61 -2.96
C LEU A 173 -2.13 -18.25 -3.15
N PRO A 174 -1.94 -17.60 -4.32
CA PRO A 174 -2.62 -16.34 -4.60
C PRO A 174 -4.14 -16.53 -4.72
N PHE A 175 -4.90 -15.53 -4.26
CA PHE A 175 -6.35 -15.45 -4.45
C PHE A 175 -6.68 -14.31 -5.44
N PRO A 176 -7.53 -14.54 -6.47
CA PRO A 176 -8.21 -15.80 -6.82
C PRO A 176 -7.26 -16.88 -7.37
N LEU A 177 -7.59 -18.14 -7.13
CA LEU A 177 -6.78 -19.28 -7.58
C LEU A 177 -6.73 -19.33 -9.13
N PRO A 178 -5.53 -19.29 -9.75
CA PRO A 178 -5.39 -19.31 -11.20
C PRO A 178 -5.46 -20.74 -11.75
N LEU A 179 -5.97 -20.86 -12.97
CA LEU A 179 -5.84 -22.11 -13.73
C LEU A 179 -4.42 -22.22 -14.31
N ALA A 180 -3.96 -23.46 -14.47
CA ALA A 180 -2.63 -23.72 -14.98
C ALA A 180 -2.48 -23.21 -16.43
N PRO A 181 -1.44 -22.41 -16.72
CA PRO A 181 -1.18 -21.96 -18.07
C PRO A 181 -0.75 -23.13 -18.99
N PRO A 182 -0.85 -22.98 -20.32
CA PRO A 182 -0.45 -24.02 -21.25
C PRO A 182 1.04 -24.38 -21.08
N SER A 183 1.38 -25.65 -21.27
CA SER A 183 2.74 -26.20 -21.11
C SER A 183 3.79 -25.64 -22.09
N SER A 184 3.36 -24.85 -23.08
CA SER A 184 4.25 -24.07 -23.94
C SER A 184 4.86 -22.87 -23.21
N ARG A 185 4.21 -22.35 -22.16
CA ARG A 185 4.70 -21.24 -21.34
C ARG A 185 5.57 -21.80 -20.21
N LEU A 186 6.88 -21.60 -20.33
CA LEU A 186 7.91 -22.08 -19.40
C LEU A 186 8.25 -21.08 -18.28
N ALA A 187 7.69 -19.86 -18.33
CA ALA A 187 7.88 -18.90 -17.25
C ALA A 187 7.06 -19.30 -16.02
N PRO A 188 7.65 -19.33 -14.81
CA PRO A 188 6.88 -19.50 -13.59
C PRO A 188 5.96 -18.29 -13.38
N LEU A 189 4.70 -18.54 -13.05
CA LEU A 189 3.70 -17.50 -12.77
C LEU A 189 3.38 -17.38 -11.28
N ILE A 190 3.51 -18.47 -10.52
CA ILE A 190 3.31 -18.50 -9.07
C ILE A 190 4.67 -18.68 -8.40
N PRO A 191 5.20 -17.65 -7.72
CA PRO A 191 6.46 -17.76 -7.03
C PRO A 191 6.31 -18.68 -5.81
N ARG A 192 7.08 -19.77 -5.78
CA ARG A 192 7.22 -20.58 -4.57
C ARG A 192 7.93 -19.74 -3.49
N PRO A 193 7.40 -19.67 -2.25
CA PRO A 193 8.11 -19.02 -1.16
C PRO A 193 9.44 -19.74 -0.90
N PRO A 194 10.53 -18.99 -0.68
CA PRO A 194 11.84 -19.59 -0.43
C PRO A 194 11.76 -20.51 0.81
N PRO A 195 12.32 -21.72 0.76
CA PRO A 195 12.33 -22.61 1.92
C PRO A 195 13.05 -21.91 3.07
N LEU A 196 12.48 -21.99 4.28
CA LEU A 196 13.09 -21.41 5.49
C LEU A 196 14.36 -22.15 5.94
N LEU A 197 14.63 -23.31 5.36
CA LEU A 197 15.79 -24.16 5.66
C LEU A 197 16.47 -24.56 4.35
N ASP A 198 17.76 -24.22 4.24
CA ASP A 198 18.65 -24.76 3.22
C ASP A 198 18.97 -26.22 3.57
N SER A 199 18.20 -27.14 3.00
CA SER A 199 18.62 -28.54 2.93
C SER A 199 17.96 -29.24 1.75
N ASP A 200 18.84 -29.80 0.92
CA ASP A 200 18.64 -30.92 -0.01
C ASP A 200 17.96 -30.64 -1.36
N THR A 201 18.79 -30.28 -2.36
CA THR A 201 18.66 -30.92 -3.67
C THR A 201 19.98 -31.55 -4.10
N PRO A 202 19.97 -32.85 -4.48
CA PRO A 202 21.12 -33.55 -5.04
C PRO A 202 21.19 -33.20 -6.52
N ASP A 203 22.04 -32.26 -6.86
CA ASP A 203 22.77 -32.12 -8.13
C ASP A 203 23.21 -30.66 -8.22
N GLY A 204 24.49 -30.45 -7.95
CA GLY A 204 25.12 -29.15 -7.83
C GLY A 204 25.03 -28.34 -9.12
N GLU A 205 24.52 -27.13 -8.98
CA GLU A 205 25.08 -25.92 -9.55
C GLU A 205 24.72 -24.81 -8.57
N SER A 206 25.76 -24.20 -8.01
CA SER A 206 25.68 -23.03 -7.14
C SER A 206 25.09 -21.86 -7.92
N HIS A 207 23.76 -21.80 -7.98
CA HIS A 207 23.06 -20.59 -8.32
C HIS A 207 22.78 -19.84 -7.01
N ALA A 208 23.66 -18.86 -6.81
CA ALA A 208 23.48 -17.73 -5.93
C ALA A 208 22.00 -17.37 -5.76
N GLY A 209 21.60 -17.17 -4.51
CA GLY A 209 20.31 -16.58 -4.16
C GLY A 209 20.07 -15.24 -4.86
N PRO A 210 18.93 -14.58 -4.59
CA PRO A 210 18.64 -13.28 -5.18
C PRO A 210 19.87 -12.36 -5.00
N PRO A 211 20.31 -11.65 -6.06
CA PRO A 211 21.32 -10.63 -5.88
C PRO A 211 20.82 -9.67 -4.80
N THR A 212 21.73 -9.25 -3.92
CA THR A 212 21.46 -8.16 -3.00
C THR A 212 20.87 -6.99 -3.79
N TYR A 213 19.65 -6.57 -3.45
CA TYR A 213 18.97 -5.44 -4.08
C TYR A 213 19.91 -4.24 -4.14
N THR A 214 20.36 -3.88 -5.34
CA THR A 214 20.92 -2.57 -5.63
C THR A 214 19.84 -1.71 -6.26
N ARG A 215 19.81 -0.44 -5.87
CA ARG A 215 18.68 0.48 -6.03
C ARG A 215 18.49 1.01 -7.46
N GLU A 216 19.39 0.71 -8.39
CA GLU A 216 19.41 1.30 -9.73
C GLU A 216 18.93 0.31 -10.78
N ALA A 217 18.02 0.77 -11.66
CA ALA A 217 17.54 0.00 -12.79
C ALA A 217 18.65 -0.14 -13.84
N ASP A 218 18.93 -1.36 -14.29
CA ASP A 218 19.98 -1.63 -15.27
C ASP A 218 19.50 -1.25 -16.68
N GLY A 219 19.97 -0.12 -17.19
CA GLY A 219 19.61 0.37 -18.53
C GLY A 219 20.11 -0.51 -19.68
N ALA A 220 21.04 -1.45 -19.44
CA ALA A 220 21.53 -2.37 -20.46
C ALA A 220 20.59 -3.56 -20.70
N SER A 221 19.74 -3.90 -19.73
CA SER A 221 18.79 -5.02 -19.80
C SER A 221 17.43 -4.64 -20.42
N GLY A 222 17.22 -3.36 -20.72
CA GLY A 222 16.01 -2.86 -21.37
C GLY A 222 14.80 -2.73 -20.44
N GLU A 223 15.01 -2.69 -19.12
CA GLU A 223 13.94 -2.49 -18.15
C GLU A 223 13.35 -1.05 -18.23
N SER A 224 12.05 -0.96 -18.51
CA SER A 224 11.27 0.30 -18.46
C SER A 224 9.97 0.12 -17.69
N THR A 225 9.66 1.03 -16.77
CA THR A 225 8.46 1.00 -15.92
C THR A 225 7.25 1.62 -16.63
N LEU A 226 6.13 0.90 -16.69
CA LEU A 226 4.90 1.25 -17.41
C LEU A 226 3.75 1.44 -16.42
N GLU A 227 3.36 2.67 -16.06
CA GLU A 227 2.00 2.92 -15.51
C GLU A 227 1.47 4.30 -15.89
N GLY A 228 0.64 4.33 -16.93
CA GLY A 228 -0.24 5.43 -17.29
C GLY A 228 -1.61 5.32 -16.60
N GLY A 229 -2.23 6.47 -16.36
CA GLY A 229 -3.62 6.60 -15.95
C GLY A 229 -3.83 7.53 -14.75
N PHE A 230 -3.90 8.84 -15.00
CA PHE A 230 -4.84 9.82 -14.43
C PHE A 230 -4.34 11.28 -14.52
N LEU A 231 -3.72 11.72 -15.63
CA LEU A 231 -3.49 13.14 -15.89
C LEU A 231 -3.54 13.40 -17.40
N GLU A 232 -4.69 13.71 -17.97
CA GLU A 232 -4.73 14.22 -19.35
C GLU A 232 -4.09 15.62 -19.40
N GLY A 233 -2.99 15.80 -20.14
CA GLY A 233 -2.46 17.11 -20.56
C GLY A 233 -0.95 17.33 -20.41
N GLU A 234 -0.50 18.56 -20.63
CA GLU A 234 0.92 19.01 -20.57
C GLU A 234 1.63 18.70 -19.24
N LEU A 235 0.88 18.45 -18.17
CA LEU A 235 1.38 18.00 -16.87
C LEU A 235 1.88 16.55 -16.88
N GLU A 236 1.36 15.70 -17.78
CA GLU A 236 1.79 14.31 -17.95
C GLU A 236 3.22 14.27 -18.51
N VAL A 237 3.55 15.14 -19.47
CA VAL A 237 4.90 15.26 -20.04
C VAL A 237 5.93 15.70 -18.99
N ILE A 238 5.54 16.61 -18.08
CA ILE A 238 6.40 17.06 -16.97
C ILE A 238 6.53 15.96 -15.91
N ALA A 239 5.45 15.25 -15.58
CA ALA A 239 5.46 14.13 -14.64
C ALA A 239 6.24 12.92 -15.19
N GLU A 240 6.24 12.70 -16.50
CA GLU A 240 6.95 11.64 -17.19
C GLU A 240 8.45 11.94 -17.33
N GLN A 241 8.80 13.22 -17.47
CA GLN A 241 10.17 13.71 -17.35
C GLN A 241 10.69 13.58 -15.91
N ALA A 242 9.88 13.88 -14.89
CA ALA A 242 10.23 13.68 -13.48
C ALA A 242 10.27 12.20 -13.05
N ARG A 243 9.44 11.32 -13.64
CA ARG A 243 9.42 9.85 -13.39
C ARG A 243 10.65 9.10 -13.89
N ARG A 244 11.50 9.76 -14.70
CA ARG A 244 12.81 9.23 -15.10
C ARG A 244 13.87 9.42 -14.01
N ASP A 245 13.59 10.25 -13.00
CA ASP A 245 14.47 10.44 -11.87
C ASP A 245 14.18 9.37 -10.79
N ASP A 246 15.20 8.62 -10.40
CA ASP A 246 15.15 7.60 -9.34
C ASP A 246 14.42 8.01 -8.03
N PRO A 247 14.53 9.26 -7.52
CA PRO A 247 13.76 9.67 -6.34
C PRO A 247 12.24 9.73 -6.57
N ALA A 248 11.77 10.07 -7.77
CA ALA A 248 10.34 10.13 -8.08
C ALA A 248 9.70 8.73 -8.08
N ARG A 249 10.43 7.72 -8.58
CA ARG A 249 10.00 6.32 -8.53
C ARG A 249 9.89 5.81 -7.10
N LEU A 250 10.85 6.16 -6.23
CA LEU A 250 10.79 5.80 -4.82
C LEU A 250 9.59 6.43 -4.12
N TYR A 251 9.29 7.70 -4.42
CA TYR A 251 8.11 8.38 -3.88
C TYR A 251 6.82 7.65 -4.26
N VAL A 252 6.63 7.34 -5.54
CA VAL A 252 5.45 6.61 -6.04
C VAL A 252 5.39 5.20 -5.44
N GLY A 253 6.53 4.51 -5.30
CA GLY A 253 6.60 3.22 -4.63
C GLY A 253 6.18 3.30 -3.16
N THR A 254 6.67 4.30 -2.44
CA THR A 254 6.32 4.57 -1.04
C THR A 254 4.82 4.86 -0.89
N GLU A 255 4.27 5.68 -1.79
CA GLU A 255 2.84 6.00 -1.83
C GLU A 255 1.99 4.73 -1.99
N ARG A 256 2.35 3.83 -2.91
CA ARG A 256 1.63 2.56 -3.12
C ARG A 256 1.69 1.66 -1.90
N VAL A 257 2.84 1.56 -1.24
CA VAL A 257 2.99 0.78 -0.01
C VAL A 257 2.09 1.37 1.08
N LEU A 258 2.07 2.69 1.24
CA LEU A 258 1.18 3.36 2.20
C LEU A 258 -0.30 3.15 1.88
N LEU A 259 -0.70 3.16 0.60
CA LEU A 259 -2.07 2.85 0.18
C LEU A 259 -2.46 1.40 0.50
N VAL A 260 -1.57 0.44 0.29
CA VAL A 260 -1.80 -0.96 0.69
C VAL A 260 -1.95 -1.06 2.20
N LEU A 261 -1.08 -0.40 2.98
CA LEU A 261 -1.19 -0.36 4.43
C LEU A 261 -2.50 0.30 4.89
N LEU A 262 -2.91 1.39 4.25
CA LEU A 262 -4.15 2.09 4.55
C LEU A 262 -5.38 1.21 4.30
N HIS A 263 -5.40 0.43 3.22
CA HIS A 263 -6.54 -0.42 2.87
C HIS A 263 -6.56 -1.76 3.62
N SER A 264 -5.40 -2.41 3.79
CA SER A 264 -5.31 -3.76 4.33
C SER A 264 -4.96 -3.80 5.82
N PHE A 265 -4.23 -2.80 6.34
CA PHE A 265 -3.73 -2.77 7.71
C PHE A 265 -3.90 -1.38 8.39
N PRO A 266 -5.10 -0.77 8.37
CA PRO A 266 -5.30 0.59 8.87
C PRO A 266 -5.05 0.72 10.39
N ASP A 267 -5.29 -0.35 11.17
CA ASP A 267 -4.97 -0.39 12.60
C ASP A 267 -3.47 -0.17 12.85
N PHE A 268 -2.62 -0.90 12.12
CA PHE A 268 -1.16 -0.76 12.23
C PHE A 268 -0.72 0.65 11.81
N LEU A 269 -1.19 1.11 10.65
CA LEU A 269 -0.80 2.41 10.12
C LEU A 269 -1.21 3.56 11.06
N SER A 270 -2.42 3.49 11.64
CA SER A 270 -2.91 4.48 12.59
C SER A 270 -2.11 4.52 13.90
N GLN A 271 -1.61 3.38 14.38
CA GLN A 271 -0.80 3.29 15.60
C GLN A 271 0.68 3.64 15.37
N ALA A 272 1.19 3.39 14.15
CA ALA A 272 2.55 3.74 13.74
C ALA A 272 2.68 5.21 13.27
N ALA A 273 1.56 5.90 13.03
CA ALA A 273 1.53 7.25 12.47
C ALA A 273 2.49 8.24 13.15
N PRO A 274 2.59 8.34 14.50
CA PRO A 274 3.52 9.29 15.13
C PRO A 274 4.98 9.03 14.76
N ALA A 275 5.42 7.77 14.66
CA ALA A 275 6.78 7.44 14.23
C ALA A 275 7.02 7.76 12.76
N LEU A 276 6.07 7.42 11.90
CA LEU A 276 6.22 7.60 10.45
C LEU A 276 6.22 9.07 10.08
N VAL A 277 5.27 9.85 10.63
CA VAL A 277 5.12 11.28 10.33
C VAL A 277 6.32 12.10 10.81
N ASP A 278 6.92 11.76 11.96
CA ASP A 278 8.12 12.43 12.49
C ASP A 278 9.36 12.27 11.60
N THR A 279 9.39 11.26 10.73
CA THR A 279 10.51 11.05 9.79
C THR A 279 10.33 11.79 8.46
N LEU A 280 9.15 12.35 8.20
CA LEU A 280 8.80 12.99 6.94
C LEU A 280 9.05 14.51 7.00
N PRO A 281 9.71 15.09 5.98
CA PRO A 281 9.94 16.54 5.92
C PRO A 281 8.61 17.29 5.83
N HIS A 282 8.59 18.57 6.21
CA HIS A 282 7.37 19.39 6.21
C HIS A 282 6.65 19.42 4.86
N GLU A 283 7.39 19.41 3.75
CA GLU A 283 6.85 19.48 2.39
C GLU A 283 6.12 18.18 1.96
N ALA A 284 6.35 17.05 2.63
CA ALA A 284 5.75 15.76 2.30
C ALA A 284 4.28 15.64 2.77
N VAL A 285 3.47 16.67 2.51
CA VAL A 285 2.10 16.81 3.01
C VAL A 285 1.20 15.65 2.56
N HIS A 286 1.32 15.20 1.30
CA HIS A 286 0.53 14.08 0.78
C HIS A 286 0.79 12.76 1.52
N LEU A 287 2.07 12.43 1.78
CA LEU A 287 2.43 11.23 2.53
C LEU A 287 1.94 11.31 3.99
N LYS A 288 2.06 12.49 4.60
CA LYS A 288 1.51 12.75 5.95
C LYS A 288 0.00 12.55 5.98
N ASN A 289 -0.72 13.02 4.96
CA ASN A 289 -2.17 12.88 4.85
C ASN A 289 -2.60 11.43 4.61
N LEU A 290 -1.88 10.66 3.78
CA LEU A 290 -2.09 9.23 3.61
C LEU A 290 -2.00 8.47 4.94
N ILE A 291 -0.93 8.72 5.71
CA ILE A 291 -0.71 8.08 7.02
C ILE A 291 -1.79 8.51 8.02
N ASN A 292 -2.06 9.82 8.12
CA ASN A 292 -3.00 10.39 9.10
C ASN A 292 -4.48 10.14 8.76
N SER A 293 -4.76 9.68 7.55
CA SER A 293 -6.09 9.23 7.12
C SER A 293 -6.41 7.79 7.57
N ALA A 294 -5.43 7.03 8.05
CA ALA A 294 -5.66 5.71 8.64
C ALA A 294 -6.36 5.83 10.00
N PHE A 295 -7.38 4.99 10.24
CA PHE A 295 -8.09 4.93 11.52
C PHE A 295 -8.44 3.49 11.90
N PRO A 296 -8.61 3.17 13.20
CA PRO A 296 -8.81 1.80 13.62
C PRO A 296 -10.09 1.15 13.07
N ILE A 297 -10.04 -0.14 12.76
CA ILE A 297 -11.19 -0.92 12.25
C ILE A 297 -12.33 -0.95 13.27
N GLN A 298 -12.01 -0.94 14.57
CA GLN A 298 -13.04 -0.87 15.62
C GLN A 298 -13.86 0.42 15.52
N THR A 299 -13.23 1.51 15.06
CA THR A 299 -13.86 2.80 14.81
C THR A 299 -14.62 2.83 13.49
N SER A 300 -14.35 1.92 12.54
CA SER A 300 -15.09 1.84 11.27
C SER A 300 -16.51 1.30 11.41
N ASN A 301 -16.82 0.61 12.52
CA ASN A 301 -18.19 0.18 12.85
C ASN A 301 -19.03 1.30 13.48
N VAL A 302 -18.39 2.41 13.87
CA VAL A 302 -19.05 3.63 14.29
C VAL A 302 -19.10 4.53 13.06
N LEU A 303 -20.30 4.93 12.63
CA LEU A 303 -20.45 5.90 11.54
C LEU A 303 -19.67 7.16 11.93
N LEU A 304 -18.60 7.46 11.18
CA LEU A 304 -17.87 8.70 11.37
C LEU A 304 -18.84 9.87 11.15
N PRO A 305 -18.87 10.89 12.04
CA PRO A 305 -19.67 12.08 11.82
C PRO A 305 -19.26 12.73 10.50
N ASP A 306 -20.19 13.39 9.82
CA ASP A 306 -19.86 14.10 8.59
C ASP A 306 -18.90 15.26 8.92
N PRO A 307 -17.66 15.27 8.39
CA PRO A 307 -16.72 16.36 8.65
C PRO A 307 -17.14 17.71 8.05
N LEU A 308 -18.19 17.74 7.21
CA LEU A 308 -18.79 18.95 6.65
C LEU A 308 -19.94 19.50 7.51
N ASP A 309 -20.39 18.75 8.51
CA ASP A 309 -21.41 19.23 9.43
C ASP A 309 -20.80 20.08 10.55
N ALA A 310 -20.80 21.39 10.32
CA ALA A 310 -20.30 22.37 11.29
C ALA A 310 -21.10 22.38 12.62
N THR A 311 -22.33 21.87 12.63
CA THR A 311 -23.19 21.86 13.83
C THR A 311 -22.87 20.71 14.80
N SER A 312 -22.12 19.72 14.32
CA SER A 312 -21.68 18.55 15.09
C SER A 312 -20.47 18.81 16.00
N ALA A 313 -19.93 20.03 16.02
CA ALA A 313 -18.84 20.45 16.87
C ALA A 313 -19.30 20.55 18.33
N ASP A 314 -19.50 19.41 18.98
CA ASP A 314 -19.75 19.37 20.42
C ASP A 314 -18.46 19.84 21.15
N PRO A 315 -18.52 20.90 21.98
CA PRO A 315 -17.38 21.37 22.78
C PRO A 315 -17.00 20.38 23.89
N ASN A 316 -17.82 19.35 24.14
CA ASN A 316 -17.53 18.33 25.14
C ASN A 316 -17.92 16.92 24.63
N PRO A 317 -17.21 16.40 23.60
CA PRO A 317 -17.62 15.19 22.91
C PRO A 317 -17.45 13.97 23.82
N GLN A 318 -18.57 13.47 24.35
CA GLN A 318 -18.58 12.29 25.21
C GLN A 318 -18.16 11.04 24.42
N GLY A 319 -17.26 10.25 24.99
CA GLY A 319 -16.86 8.95 24.41
C GLY A 319 -15.68 8.98 23.44
N LEU A 320 -15.03 10.14 23.23
CA LEU A 320 -13.75 10.16 22.53
C LEU A 320 -12.66 9.45 23.35
N GLN A 321 -11.81 8.70 22.66
CA GLN A 321 -10.72 7.95 23.27
C GLN A 321 -9.36 8.51 22.86
N VAL A 322 -8.37 8.32 23.73
CA VAL A 322 -6.96 8.55 23.40
C VAL A 322 -6.55 7.50 22.35
N PRO A 323 -6.00 7.91 21.20
CA PRO A 323 -5.60 6.96 20.18
C PRO A 323 -4.40 6.13 20.64
N LEU A 324 -4.43 4.82 20.34
CA LEU A 324 -3.32 3.91 20.59
C LEU A 324 -2.11 4.26 19.70
N SER A 325 -0.91 4.09 20.25
CA SER A 325 0.35 4.34 19.56
C SER A 325 1.36 3.24 19.90
N ILE A 326 2.07 2.72 18.90
CA ILE A 326 3.11 1.69 19.09
C ILE A 326 4.39 2.29 19.69
N VAL A 327 4.63 3.57 19.44
CA VAL A 327 5.77 4.34 19.98
C VAL A 327 5.29 5.40 20.97
N ASP A 328 6.18 5.84 21.88
CA ASP A 328 5.92 7.04 22.68
C ASP A 328 6.21 8.29 21.84
N PRO A 329 5.19 9.07 21.43
CA PRO A 329 5.41 10.26 20.59
C PRO A 329 6.22 11.35 21.28
N ALA A 330 6.33 11.32 22.62
CA ALA A 330 7.14 12.25 23.40
C ALA A 330 8.58 11.75 23.65
N ALA A 331 9.02 10.66 22.98
CA ALA A 331 10.34 10.06 23.21
C ALA A 331 11.49 11.03 22.89
N SER A 332 11.36 11.82 21.82
CA SER A 332 12.37 12.81 21.41
C SER A 332 12.56 13.93 22.45
N LEU A 333 11.49 14.31 23.16
CA LEU A 333 11.54 15.27 24.27
C LEU A 333 12.31 14.71 25.46
N GLY A 334 12.14 13.42 25.74
CA GLY A 334 12.91 12.69 26.74
C GLY A 334 14.40 12.60 26.38
N ALA A 335 14.70 12.26 25.13
CA ALA A 335 16.08 12.18 24.63
C ALA A 335 16.81 13.54 24.68
N ALA A 336 16.07 14.65 24.51
CA ALA A 336 16.60 16.00 24.70
C ALA A 336 16.79 16.39 26.18
N GLY A 337 16.39 15.53 27.13
CA GLY A 337 16.44 15.83 28.57
C GLY A 337 15.47 16.93 29.00
N LEU A 338 14.42 17.20 28.21
CA LEU A 338 13.47 18.29 28.45
C LEU A 338 12.19 17.83 29.17
N ARG A 339 11.83 16.55 29.05
CA ARG A 339 10.54 16.03 29.55
C ARG A 339 10.27 16.36 31.01
N THR A 340 11.22 16.05 31.91
CA THR A 340 11.06 16.29 33.35
C THR A 340 10.96 17.77 33.71
N VAL A 341 11.65 18.64 32.96
CA VAL A 341 11.62 20.09 33.18
C VAL A 341 10.30 20.68 32.70
N VAL A 342 9.79 20.18 31.57
CA VAL A 342 8.46 20.57 31.06
C VAL A 342 7.37 20.07 32.02
N ASP A 343 7.44 18.84 32.50
CA ASP A 343 6.51 18.30 33.51
C ASP A 343 6.49 19.16 34.77
N SER A 344 7.66 19.51 35.32
CA SER A 344 7.71 20.36 36.52
C SER A 344 7.09 21.73 36.30
N TRP A 345 7.17 22.27 35.08
CA TRP A 345 6.56 23.55 34.76
C TRP A 345 5.06 23.45 34.53
N LEU A 346 4.59 22.38 33.89
CA LEU A 346 3.17 22.15 33.70
C LEU A 346 2.44 21.99 35.05
N ASP A 347 3.07 21.33 36.03
CA ASP A 347 2.49 21.11 37.35
C ASP A 347 2.62 22.32 38.29
N LYS A 348 3.78 22.99 38.30
CA LYS A 348 4.15 23.97 39.36
C LYS A 348 4.46 25.36 38.82
N ALA A 349 4.42 25.57 37.50
CA ALA A 349 4.89 26.78 36.83
C ALA A 349 6.37 27.13 37.15
N THR A 350 7.20 26.11 37.43
CA THR A 350 8.63 26.26 37.73
C THR A 350 9.49 25.42 36.78
N PRO A 351 10.60 25.96 36.23
CA PRO A 351 11.14 27.29 36.48
C PRO A 351 10.48 28.37 35.59
N VAL A 352 10.35 29.61 36.09
CA VAL A 352 9.59 30.69 35.41
C VAL A 352 10.19 31.07 34.04
N ASP A 353 11.49 30.90 33.88
CA ASP A 353 12.23 31.17 32.65
C ASP A 353 12.19 30.03 31.62
N LEU A 354 11.46 28.93 31.91
CA LEU A 354 11.36 27.79 31.00
C LEU A 354 10.87 28.19 29.61
N PRO A 355 9.77 28.95 29.43
CA PRO A 355 9.25 29.23 28.08
C PRO A 355 10.30 29.91 27.20
N SER A 356 11.07 30.85 27.77
CA SER A 356 12.13 31.55 27.04
C SER A 356 13.33 30.67 26.71
N LYS A 357 13.82 29.88 27.67
CA LYS A 357 14.92 28.94 27.43
C LYS A 357 14.53 27.82 26.47
N LEU A 358 13.29 27.37 26.54
CA LEU A 358 12.73 26.35 25.66
C LEU A 358 12.65 26.91 24.23
N TYR A 359 12.13 28.12 24.05
CA TYR A 359 12.10 28.79 22.76
C TYR A 359 13.48 28.89 22.11
N GLU A 360 14.48 29.43 22.83
CA GLU A 360 15.86 29.54 22.32
C GLU A 360 16.43 28.18 21.89
N ARG A 361 16.16 27.14 22.68
CA ARG A 361 16.63 25.78 22.39
C ARG A 361 15.94 25.16 21.18
N LEU A 362 14.64 25.42 20.98
CA LEU A 362 13.89 24.93 19.82
C LEU A 362 14.33 25.64 18.53
N VAL A 363 14.53 26.96 18.59
CA VAL A 363 15.10 27.73 17.47
C VAL A 363 16.48 27.20 17.09
N ALA A 364 17.34 26.96 18.07
CA ALA A 364 18.68 26.42 17.83
C ALA A 364 18.68 24.98 17.29
N ALA A 365 17.67 24.18 17.61
CA ALA A 365 17.52 22.80 17.10
C ALA A 365 17.08 22.77 15.63
N GLY A 366 16.39 23.81 15.16
CA GLY A 366 15.84 23.91 13.81
C GLY A 366 14.42 23.36 13.66
N PRO A 367 13.68 23.77 12.61
CA PRO A 367 12.25 23.51 12.45
C PRO A 367 11.89 22.04 12.17
N GLU A 368 12.84 21.24 11.71
CA GLU A 368 12.68 19.80 11.44
C GLU A 368 13.12 18.93 12.64
N ALA A 369 13.46 19.55 13.78
CA ALA A 369 13.93 18.80 14.93
C ALA A 369 12.79 17.97 15.55
N PRO A 370 12.96 16.64 15.76
CA PRO A 370 11.92 15.77 16.28
C PRO A 370 11.47 16.15 17.70
N VAL A 371 12.28 16.95 18.42
CA VAL A 371 11.96 17.48 19.75
C VAL A 371 10.74 18.41 19.71
N ILE A 372 10.46 19.08 18.58
CA ILE A 372 9.29 19.97 18.42
C ILE A 372 8.01 19.14 18.42
N ASN A 373 7.94 18.09 17.59
CA ASN A 373 6.79 17.18 17.55
C ASN A 373 6.62 16.46 18.90
N GLY A 374 7.72 16.04 19.53
CA GLY A 374 7.69 15.44 20.86
C GLY A 374 7.17 16.38 21.95
N LEU A 375 7.51 17.67 21.89
CA LEU A 375 6.95 18.69 22.78
C LEU A 375 5.44 18.82 22.57
N VAL A 376 4.99 19.00 21.33
CA VAL A 376 3.56 19.16 21.02
C VAL A 376 2.75 17.95 21.48
N ALA A 377 3.24 16.74 21.21
CA ALA A 377 2.58 15.51 21.66
C ALA A 377 2.52 15.40 23.20
N HIS A 378 3.56 15.86 23.89
CA HIS A 378 3.59 15.90 25.35
C HIS A 378 2.60 16.91 25.94
N LEU A 379 2.52 18.12 25.38
CA LEU A 379 1.55 19.15 25.79
C LEU A 379 0.11 18.69 25.57
N MET A 380 -0.15 18.02 24.45
CA MET A 380 -1.45 17.44 24.15
C MET A 380 -1.80 16.34 25.15
N ARG A 381 -0.88 15.40 25.41
CA ARG A 381 -1.09 14.33 26.42
C ARG A 381 -1.40 14.91 27.80
N HIS A 382 -0.69 15.95 28.21
CA HIS A 382 -0.97 16.66 29.45
C HIS A 382 -2.35 17.34 29.43
N GLY A 383 -2.69 18.03 28.33
CA GLY A 383 -3.98 18.71 28.15
C GLY A 383 -5.18 17.76 28.11
N THR A 384 -4.97 16.50 27.73
CA THR A 384 -5.99 15.45 27.69
C THR A 384 -5.92 14.50 28.89
N SER A 385 -5.00 14.73 29.83
CA SER A 385 -4.84 13.88 31.02
C SER A 385 -6.07 14.00 31.93
N GLY A 386 -6.51 12.88 32.50
CA GLY A 386 -7.74 12.82 33.31
C GLY A 386 -9.04 12.60 32.54
N GLY A 387 -8.98 12.37 31.21
CA GLY A 387 -10.16 12.07 30.40
C GLY A 387 -11.06 13.27 30.14
N GLY A 388 -10.57 14.48 30.44
CA GLY A 388 -11.24 15.72 30.07
C GLY A 388 -11.32 15.84 28.55
N THR A 389 -12.55 15.92 28.04
CA THR A 389 -12.84 16.06 26.60
C THR A 389 -12.77 17.50 26.12
N SER A 390 -12.64 18.48 27.02
CA SER A 390 -12.61 19.91 26.67
C SER A 390 -11.20 20.51 26.72
N TYR A 391 -10.81 21.16 25.63
CA TYR A 391 -9.65 22.05 25.62
C TYR A 391 -9.92 23.25 26.53
N ASN A 392 -8.91 23.65 27.32
CA ASN A 392 -8.96 24.81 28.17
C ASN A 392 -7.84 25.78 27.79
N HIS A 393 -8.20 26.97 27.30
CA HIS A 393 -7.27 28.05 26.94
C HIS A 393 -6.31 28.42 28.08
N ASP A 394 -6.76 28.33 29.34
CA ASP A 394 -6.00 28.71 30.53
C ASP A 394 -5.14 27.56 31.08
N ALA A 395 -5.25 26.36 30.53
CA ALA A 395 -4.42 25.23 30.92
C ALA A 395 -2.93 25.55 30.69
N PRO A 396 -2.00 25.11 31.57
CA PRO A 396 -0.57 25.33 31.38
C PRO A 396 -0.06 24.86 30.01
N SER A 397 -0.54 23.72 29.51
CA SER A 397 -0.14 23.19 28.20
C SER A 397 -0.58 24.07 27.03
N ALA A 398 -1.81 24.59 27.07
CA ALA A 398 -2.34 25.52 26.07
C ALA A 398 -1.59 26.87 26.11
N ARG A 399 -1.35 27.41 27.32
CA ARG A 399 -0.58 28.64 27.52
C ARG A 399 0.85 28.54 26.99
N LEU A 400 1.54 27.43 27.25
CA LEU A 400 2.90 27.23 26.75
C LEU A 400 2.94 27.13 25.22
N LEU A 401 2.02 26.37 24.63
CA LEU A 401 1.92 26.27 23.17
C LEU A 401 1.69 27.66 22.55
N ARG A 402 0.76 28.44 23.09
CA ARG A 402 0.44 29.80 22.62
C ARG A 402 1.63 30.75 22.74
N ASP A 403 2.30 30.76 23.89
CA ASP A 403 3.49 31.59 24.10
C ASP A 403 4.59 31.25 23.08
N LEU A 404 4.82 29.97 22.79
CA LEU A 404 5.82 29.56 21.81
C LEU A 404 5.44 29.90 20.37
N VAL A 405 4.16 29.76 19.99
CA VAL A 405 3.66 30.06 18.65
C VAL A 405 3.68 31.56 18.36
N GLN A 406 3.34 32.41 19.34
CA GLN A 406 3.24 33.87 19.18
C GLN A 406 4.59 34.61 19.17
N ARG A 407 5.71 33.91 19.34
CA ARG A 407 7.06 34.50 19.28
C ARG A 407 7.53 34.70 17.84
N ASP A 408 8.61 35.47 17.68
CA ASP A 408 9.03 36.08 16.41
C ASP A 408 9.55 35.11 15.33
N ASP A 409 9.85 33.85 15.64
CA ASP A 409 10.42 32.90 14.66
C ASP A 409 9.31 32.20 13.82
N PRO A 410 9.19 32.50 12.52
CA PRO A 410 8.15 31.92 11.67
C PRO A 410 8.40 30.44 11.34
N ALA A 411 9.66 29.98 11.33
CA ALA A 411 9.99 28.60 11.01
C ALA A 411 9.61 27.67 12.18
N LEU A 412 9.93 28.09 13.41
CA LEU A 412 9.49 27.38 14.61
C LEU A 412 7.98 27.44 14.78
N ARG A 413 7.34 28.59 14.51
CA ARG A 413 5.88 28.74 14.55
C ARG A 413 5.21 27.73 13.61
N TYR A 414 5.67 27.65 12.37
CA TYR A 414 5.18 26.69 11.40
C TYR A 414 5.40 25.25 11.85
N ALA A 415 6.59 24.91 12.37
CA ALA A 415 6.88 23.57 12.88
C ALA A 415 5.97 23.16 14.05
N LEU A 416 5.72 24.06 15.01
CA LEU A 416 4.80 23.82 16.13
C LEU A 416 3.37 23.59 15.64
N LEU A 417 2.87 24.45 14.75
CA LEU A 417 1.52 24.30 14.19
C LEU A 417 1.38 23.04 13.33
N SER A 418 2.40 22.69 12.55
CA SER A 418 2.46 21.44 11.79
C SER A 418 2.45 20.22 12.73
N GLY A 419 3.18 20.29 13.86
CA GLY A 419 3.13 19.31 14.93
C GLY A 419 1.71 19.15 15.53
N VAL A 420 0.99 20.25 15.74
CA VAL A 420 -0.41 20.20 16.19
C VAL A 420 -1.30 19.57 15.13
N ALA A 421 -1.11 19.96 13.87
CA ALA A 421 -1.89 19.43 12.76
C ALA A 421 -1.63 17.94 12.48
N ASN A 422 -0.48 17.38 12.88
CA ASN A 422 -0.22 15.92 12.82
C ASN A 422 -1.19 15.10 13.68
N ALA A 423 -1.81 15.70 14.69
CA ALA A 423 -2.83 15.05 15.49
C ALA A 423 -4.22 15.07 14.83
N LEU A 424 -4.46 15.87 13.79
CA LEU A 424 -5.73 15.93 13.06
C LEU A 424 -5.91 14.68 12.19
N ARG A 425 -6.48 13.62 12.79
CA ARG A 425 -6.67 12.32 12.13
C ARG A 425 -8.15 11.97 11.98
N TRP A 426 -8.63 10.96 12.69
CA TRP A 426 -10.06 10.65 12.85
C TRP A 426 -10.60 11.25 14.17
N PRO A 427 -11.92 11.22 14.42
CA PRO A 427 -12.50 11.64 15.70
C PRO A 427 -11.92 10.85 16.88
N ASN A 428 -11.06 11.52 17.65
CA ASN A 428 -10.42 11.00 18.85
C ASN A 428 -10.05 12.20 19.74
N LEU A 429 -9.62 11.92 20.98
CA LEU A 429 -9.39 12.98 21.97
C LEU A 429 -8.25 13.94 21.56
N HIS A 430 -7.20 13.42 20.92
CA HIS A 430 -6.08 14.24 20.42
C HIS A 430 -6.50 15.13 19.26
N SER A 431 -7.24 14.59 18.29
CA SER A 431 -7.79 15.37 17.16
C SER A 431 -8.69 16.49 17.68
N HIS A 432 -9.54 16.22 18.66
CA HIS A 432 -10.43 17.23 19.24
C HIS A 432 -9.64 18.35 19.94
N TRP A 433 -8.66 18.00 20.77
CA TRP A 433 -7.78 18.96 21.43
C TRP A 433 -6.99 19.80 20.40
N ALA A 434 -6.48 19.18 19.33
CA ALA A 434 -5.74 19.86 18.28
C ALA A 434 -6.62 20.83 17.48
N THR A 435 -7.84 20.42 17.10
CA THR A 435 -8.79 21.29 16.39
C THR A 435 -9.13 22.52 17.24
N THR A 436 -9.48 22.32 18.51
CA THR A 436 -9.81 23.42 19.43
C THR A 436 -8.63 24.33 19.73
N ALA A 437 -7.41 23.78 19.87
CA ALA A 437 -6.19 24.57 20.01
C ALA A 437 -5.91 25.45 18.77
N LEU A 438 -6.12 24.93 17.56
CA LEU A 438 -5.95 25.71 16.32
C LEU A 438 -6.99 26.83 16.21
N LEU A 439 -8.25 26.57 16.57
CA LEU A 439 -9.29 27.59 16.62
C LEU A 439 -8.96 28.70 17.63
N ASP A 440 -8.46 28.32 18.80
CA ASP A 440 -8.02 29.24 19.86
C ASP A 440 -6.86 30.14 19.39
N LEU A 441 -5.84 29.54 18.76
CA LEU A 441 -4.70 30.26 18.20
C LEU A 441 -5.13 31.21 17.07
N PHE A 442 -6.06 30.77 16.21
CA PHE A 442 -6.63 31.62 15.17
C PHE A 442 -7.35 32.84 15.76
N ALA A 443 -8.20 32.62 16.78
CA ALA A 443 -8.91 33.67 17.48
C ALA A 443 -7.96 34.65 18.21
N SER A 444 -6.81 34.16 18.69
CA SER A 444 -5.78 34.96 19.37
C SER A 444 -4.94 35.85 18.46
N GLY A 445 -5.05 35.71 17.13
CA GLY A 445 -4.38 36.56 16.14
C GLY A 445 -3.48 35.84 15.14
N GLU A 446 -3.15 34.56 15.35
CA GLU A 446 -2.26 33.78 14.46
C GLU A 446 -3.01 33.22 13.23
N ARG A 447 -3.78 34.09 12.57
CA ARG A 447 -4.74 33.70 11.53
C ARG A 447 -4.07 33.09 10.30
N GLU A 448 -3.07 33.77 9.74
CA GLU A 448 -2.38 33.34 8.52
C GLU A 448 -1.64 32.00 8.73
N SER A 449 -0.88 31.89 9.82
CA SER A 449 -0.09 30.69 10.13
C SER A 449 -0.97 29.46 10.35
N VAL A 450 -2.06 29.59 11.12
CA VAL A 450 -3.02 28.50 11.34
C VAL A 450 -3.72 28.13 10.03
N LEU A 451 -4.18 29.13 9.28
CA LEU A 451 -4.88 28.88 8.03
C LEU A 451 -3.98 28.20 7.00
N ARG A 452 -2.70 28.59 6.91
CA ARG A 452 -1.71 27.95 6.03
C ARG A 452 -1.58 26.45 6.33
N VAL A 453 -1.38 26.07 7.59
CA VAL A 453 -1.18 24.66 7.99
C VAL A 453 -2.45 23.81 7.76
N VAL A 454 -3.63 24.39 7.96
CA VAL A 454 -4.89 23.67 7.68
C VAL A 454 -5.15 23.58 6.18
N LEU A 455 -4.96 24.67 5.42
CA LEU A 455 -5.19 24.70 3.97
C LEU A 455 -4.21 23.83 3.20
N GLU A 456 -2.91 23.85 3.55
CA GLU A 456 -1.93 23.01 2.85
C GLU A 456 -2.30 21.54 2.97
N ARG A 457 -2.86 21.11 4.11
CA ARG A 457 -3.34 19.73 4.32
C ARG A 457 -4.70 19.46 3.67
N ALA A 458 -5.59 20.45 3.63
CA ALA A 458 -6.93 20.26 3.06
C ALA A 458 -6.94 20.28 1.52
N THR A 459 -5.96 20.94 0.89
CA THR A 459 -5.91 21.14 -0.57
C THR A 459 -5.00 20.15 -1.31
N THR A 460 -4.36 19.20 -0.60
CA THR A 460 -3.57 18.15 -1.26
C THR A 460 -4.42 17.14 -2.03
N CYS A 461 -3.73 16.26 -2.75
CA CYS A 461 -4.29 15.00 -3.24
C CYS A 461 -4.94 14.21 -2.10
N ARG A 462 -5.98 13.44 -2.46
CA ARG A 462 -6.72 12.59 -1.53
C ARG A 462 -5.90 11.34 -1.17
N PRO A 463 -6.11 10.74 0.01
CA PRO A 463 -7.12 11.07 1.03
C PRO A 463 -6.72 12.26 1.91
N VAL A 464 -7.73 13.00 2.40
CA VAL A 464 -7.55 14.07 3.39
C VAL A 464 -8.06 13.55 4.74
N PRO A 465 -7.31 13.70 5.85
CA PRO A 465 -7.76 13.25 7.17
C PRO A 465 -9.09 13.88 7.57
N HIS A 466 -9.94 13.10 8.23
CA HIS A 466 -11.29 13.51 8.65
C HIS A 466 -11.26 14.81 9.48
N ALA A 467 -10.40 14.87 10.50
CA ALA A 467 -10.30 16.01 11.41
C ALA A 467 -9.68 17.26 10.76
N VAL A 468 -8.89 17.12 9.68
CA VAL A 468 -8.42 18.27 8.88
C VAL A 468 -9.61 18.93 8.18
N THR A 469 -10.47 18.11 7.57
CA THR A 469 -11.69 18.60 6.92
C THR A 469 -12.62 19.25 7.96
N ALA A 470 -12.81 18.60 9.11
CA ALA A 470 -13.62 19.14 10.20
C ALA A 470 -13.07 20.46 10.76
N ALA A 471 -11.75 20.59 10.93
CA ALA A 471 -11.10 21.81 11.40
C ALA A 471 -11.29 22.98 10.40
N LEU A 472 -11.13 22.72 9.10
CA LEU A 472 -11.38 23.72 8.07
C LEU A 472 -12.85 24.15 8.05
N THR A 473 -13.79 23.20 8.12
CA THR A 473 -15.23 23.49 8.21
C THR A 473 -15.54 24.37 9.42
N GLN A 474 -14.98 24.05 10.59
CA GLN A 474 -15.18 24.83 11.81
C GLN A 474 -14.58 26.24 11.72
N LEU A 475 -13.38 26.40 11.14
CA LEU A 475 -12.78 27.71 10.89
C LEU A 475 -13.68 28.57 9.99
N LEU A 476 -14.21 28.00 8.91
CA LEU A 476 -15.10 28.71 7.98
C LEU A 476 -16.43 29.08 8.64
N HIS A 477 -16.99 28.20 9.48
CA HIS A 477 -18.27 28.45 10.14
C HIS A 477 -18.16 29.46 11.29
N LEU A 478 -17.14 29.35 12.15
CA LEU A 478 -16.97 30.19 13.33
C LEU A 478 -16.25 31.52 13.03
N HIS A 479 -15.34 31.52 12.07
CA HIS A 479 -14.44 32.64 11.78
C HIS A 479 -14.42 33.05 10.29
N GLY A 480 -15.45 32.71 9.52
CA GLY A 480 -15.55 33.00 8.07
C GLY A 480 -15.10 34.40 7.65
N PRO A 481 -15.59 35.49 8.25
CA PRO A 481 -15.17 36.85 7.89
C PRO A 481 -13.67 37.10 8.11
N ALA A 482 -13.11 36.56 9.19
CA ALA A 482 -11.67 36.69 9.49
C ALA A 482 -10.81 35.82 8.54
N VAL A 483 -11.33 34.67 8.09
CA VAL A 483 -10.67 33.85 7.06
C VAL A 483 -10.64 34.60 5.73
N GLU A 484 -11.75 35.21 5.33
CA GLU A 484 -11.83 36.01 4.10
C GLU A 484 -10.91 37.25 4.17
N GLU A 485 -10.92 37.97 5.30
CA GLU A 485 -10.02 39.11 5.55
C GLU A 485 -8.55 38.71 5.43
N THR A 486 -8.18 37.52 5.93
CA THR A 486 -6.80 37.02 5.88
C THR A 486 -6.40 36.58 4.47
N LEU A 487 -7.32 35.96 3.70
CA LEU A 487 -7.04 35.42 2.37
C LEU A 487 -7.12 36.48 1.26
N ALA A 488 -8.01 37.47 1.37
CA ALA A 488 -8.22 38.48 0.35
C ALA A 488 -6.94 39.21 -0.10
N PRO A 489 -6.04 39.67 0.80
CA PRO A 489 -4.78 40.30 0.40
C PRO A 489 -3.72 39.28 -0.06
N ALA A 490 -3.79 38.03 0.40
CA ALA A 490 -2.79 37.00 0.11
C ALA A 490 -3.01 36.31 -1.26
N LEU A 491 -4.26 36.25 -1.73
CA LEU A 491 -4.63 35.57 -2.97
C LEU A 491 -4.54 36.49 -4.19
N PRO A 492 -3.82 36.11 -5.26
CA PRO A 492 -3.76 36.91 -6.49
C PRO A 492 -5.15 37.07 -7.12
N ALA A 493 -5.52 38.29 -7.52
CA ALA A 493 -6.86 38.58 -8.04
C ALA A 493 -7.20 37.88 -9.37
N ASN A 494 -6.18 37.57 -10.20
CA ASN A 494 -6.34 37.00 -11.54
C ASN A 494 -5.79 35.58 -11.67
N ASP A 495 -5.53 34.89 -10.56
CA ASP A 495 -5.03 33.52 -10.61
C ASP A 495 -6.19 32.50 -10.63
N PRO A 496 -6.23 31.57 -11.60
CA PRO A 496 -7.32 30.59 -11.69
C PRO A 496 -7.35 29.65 -10.49
N GLY A 497 -6.20 29.28 -9.93
CA GLY A 497 -6.11 28.44 -8.73
C GLY A 497 -6.67 29.14 -7.49
N ALA A 498 -6.37 30.43 -7.33
CA ALA A 498 -6.91 31.26 -6.25
C ALA A 498 -8.44 31.38 -6.33
N ASN A 499 -9.00 31.51 -7.54
CA ASN A 499 -10.45 31.55 -7.74
C ASN A 499 -11.11 30.20 -7.43
N LEU A 500 -10.51 29.08 -7.86
CA LEU A 500 -10.99 27.73 -7.52
C LEU A 500 -10.94 27.47 -6.01
N LEU A 501 -9.90 27.95 -5.32
CA LEU A 501 -9.81 27.85 -3.86
C LEU A 501 -10.93 28.65 -3.19
N LYS A 502 -11.18 29.90 -3.61
CA LYS A 502 -12.29 30.72 -3.10
C LYS A 502 -13.64 30.04 -3.31
N GLU A 503 -13.88 29.48 -4.49
CA GLU A 503 -15.10 28.71 -4.79
C GLU A 503 -15.22 27.44 -3.93
N HIS A 504 -14.11 26.76 -3.68
CA HIS A 504 -14.08 25.59 -2.80
C HIS A 504 -14.43 25.96 -1.36
N LEU A 505 -13.81 27.01 -0.81
CA LEU A 505 -14.09 27.50 0.55
C LEU A 505 -15.52 28.03 0.68
N ALA A 506 -16.03 28.76 -0.32
CA ALA A 506 -17.41 29.23 -0.33
C ALA A 506 -18.42 28.07 -0.33
N ARG A 507 -18.14 26.99 -1.08
CA ARG A 507 -18.96 25.77 -1.06
C ARG A 507 -18.97 25.12 0.33
N LEU A 508 -17.80 25.00 0.96
CA LEU A 508 -17.70 24.43 2.31
C LEU A 508 -18.44 25.30 3.35
N ALA A 509 -18.32 26.63 3.26
CA ALA A 509 -19.00 27.56 4.15
C ALA A 509 -20.54 27.54 4.01
N SER A 510 -21.05 27.24 2.80
CA SER A 510 -22.48 27.20 2.51
C SER A 510 -23.24 25.97 3.08
N GLY A 511 -22.53 25.02 3.70
CA GLY A 511 -23.09 23.78 4.25
C GLY A 511 -23.60 22.80 3.18
N PRO A 512 -24.05 21.59 3.56
CA PRO A 512 -24.60 20.64 2.60
C PRO A 512 -25.88 21.19 1.98
N ARG A 513 -25.91 21.34 0.65
CA ARG A 513 -27.17 21.55 -0.07
C ARG A 513 -28.05 20.34 0.21
N SER A 514 -29.19 20.53 0.85
CA SER A 514 -30.24 19.52 0.95
C SER A 514 -30.57 19.07 -0.48
N THR A 515 -30.12 17.89 -0.87
CA THR A 515 -30.58 17.21 -2.07
C THR A 515 -31.97 16.64 -1.77
N ALA A 516 -32.96 17.52 -1.62
CA ALA A 516 -34.34 17.13 -1.80
C ALA A 516 -34.56 16.96 -3.30
N PRO A 517 -34.96 15.78 -3.80
CA PRO A 517 -35.34 15.64 -5.20
C PRO A 517 -36.63 16.43 -5.42
N GLN A 518 -36.59 17.38 -6.36
CA GLN A 518 -37.81 17.88 -7.02
C GLN A 518 -38.22 16.94 -8.14
#